data_AF-A0A0L7B0S3-F1
#
_entry.id   AF-A0A0L7B0S3-F1
#
_cell.length_a   1.000
_cell.length_b   1.000
_cell.length_c   1.000
_cell.angle_alpha   90.00
_cell.angle_beta   90.00
_cell.angle_gamma   90.00
#
_symmetry.space_group_name_H-M   'P 1'
#
loop_
_entity.id
_entity.type
_entity.pdbx_description
1 polymer ?
#
loop_
_entity_poly.entity_id
_entity_poly.type
_entity_poly.pdbx_seq_one_letter_code
_entity_poly.pdbx_strand_id
1 'polypeptide(L)'
;MTAQRTTRKRDWFDNQPGAWVMVMLPAAAGFIIGGPNLDTLWLLAIWALCYCVQFSAAHWFKAHFSHRYLPPMIAYTVALTVIGLPFLITHTGILRWAPLYIVLVALSMLSSWLRKERSLWGNAVSVIAASTMATVITSFGSAAKTACAIPLNAAQASCGADTDAARAMIRNMPGFSQIFEPRAWWPAGSLPMNGLIATALFALIQYGSVLVVKTMIRERGKRSYVAASWVWHVMLVALTIVAGHNPFLITMSVLLMARAIALPVAARYRTMKPVVTGITEAFASLIAFGCILAAVLM
;
A
#
# COMPACT_ATOMS: atom_id res chain seq x y z
N MET A 1 -6.79 -12.66 42.32
CA MET A 1 -6.82 -11.47 41.45
C MET A 1 -5.51 -11.40 40.67
N THR A 2 -5.49 -11.84 39.41
CA THR A 2 -4.31 -11.70 38.55
C THR A 2 -4.10 -10.23 38.23
N ALA A 3 -2.99 -9.64 38.68
CA ALA A 3 -2.63 -8.25 38.38
C ALA A 3 -2.77 -7.98 36.87
N GLN A 4 -3.70 -7.08 36.50
CA GLN A 4 -3.85 -6.66 35.12
C GLN A 4 -2.53 -6.03 34.67
N ARG A 5 -1.85 -6.69 33.73
CA ARG A 5 -0.61 -6.15 33.15
C ARG A 5 -0.92 -4.83 32.47
N THR A 6 -0.25 -3.76 32.90
CA THR A 6 -0.40 -2.42 32.34
C THR A 6 0.13 -2.34 30.90
N THR A 7 -0.42 -1.41 30.13
CA THR A 7 0.06 -1.06 28.78
C THR A 7 1.52 -0.61 28.83
N ARG A 8 2.38 -1.14 27.95
CA ARG A 8 3.78 -0.70 27.85
C ARG A 8 3.97 0.23 26.65
N LYS A 9 5.01 1.07 26.66
CA LYS A 9 5.37 1.96 25.52
C LYS A 9 5.47 1.22 24.18
N ARG A 10 5.91 -0.04 24.19
CA ARG A 10 6.03 -0.89 22.99
C ARG A 10 4.69 -1.33 22.41
N ASP A 11 3.59 -1.22 23.17
CA ASP A 11 2.23 -1.54 22.73
C ASP A 11 1.58 -0.35 21.99
N TRP A 12 2.19 0.85 22.05
CA TRP A 12 1.69 2.07 21.39
C TRP A 12 2.26 2.27 19.99
N PHE A 13 3.54 1.97 19.79
CA PHE A 13 4.23 2.25 18.52
C PHE A 13 4.85 0.99 17.92
N ASP A 14 4.73 0.85 16.61
CA ASP A 14 5.52 -0.12 15.86
C ASP A 14 6.99 0.31 15.86
N ASN A 15 7.83 -0.52 16.47
CA ASN A 15 9.27 -0.25 16.61
C ASN A 15 10.07 -0.73 15.37
N GLN A 16 9.40 -1.12 14.28
CA GLN A 16 10.03 -1.56 13.04
C GLN A 16 10.01 -0.44 12.00
N PRO A 17 11.10 0.35 11.85
CA PRO A 17 11.12 1.45 10.89
C PRO A 17 10.93 0.97 9.44
N GLY A 18 11.35 -0.26 9.11
CA GLY A 18 11.15 -0.84 7.78
C GLY A 18 9.69 -1.10 7.43
N ALA A 19 8.82 -1.38 8.40
CA ALA A 19 7.39 -1.58 8.15
C ALA A 19 6.70 -0.27 7.74
N TRP A 20 7.05 0.82 8.42
CA TRP A 20 6.59 2.17 8.07
C TRP A 20 6.98 2.57 6.64
N VAL A 21 8.24 2.29 6.26
CA VAL A 21 8.71 2.58 4.89
C VAL A 21 7.87 1.82 3.87
N MET A 22 7.69 0.51 4.03
CA MET A 22 6.91 -0.30 3.08
C MET A 22 5.46 0.17 2.94
N VAL A 23 4.82 0.55 4.06
CA VAL A 23 3.42 0.99 4.08
C VAL A 23 3.26 2.41 3.51
N MET A 24 4.21 3.30 3.74
CA MET A 24 4.09 4.72 3.34
C MET A 24 4.60 5.00 1.92
N LEU A 25 5.56 4.23 1.40
CA LEU A 25 6.15 4.51 0.08
C LEU A 25 5.14 4.51 -1.08
N PRO A 26 4.19 3.56 -1.20
CA PRO A 26 3.21 3.64 -2.29
C PRO A 26 2.33 4.86 -2.19
N ALA A 27 1.92 5.22 -0.98
CA ALA A 27 1.10 6.40 -0.73
C ALA A 27 1.87 7.68 -1.08
N ALA A 28 3.13 7.78 -0.65
CA ALA A 28 4.03 8.89 -1.00
C ALA A 28 4.29 8.97 -2.51
N ALA A 29 4.39 7.83 -3.20
CA ALA A 29 4.52 7.82 -4.65
C ALA A 29 3.25 8.32 -5.31
N GLY A 30 2.09 7.92 -4.82
CA GLY A 30 0.79 8.42 -5.28
C GLY A 30 0.67 9.95 -5.15
N PHE A 31 1.19 10.52 -4.04
CA PHE A 31 1.26 11.96 -3.80
C PHE A 31 2.14 12.69 -4.83
N ILE A 32 3.31 12.13 -5.15
CA ILE A 32 4.23 12.74 -6.14
C ILE A 32 3.66 12.58 -7.55
N ILE A 33 3.23 11.38 -7.93
CA ILE A 33 2.69 11.05 -9.26
C ILE A 33 1.40 11.84 -9.53
N GLY A 34 0.53 11.94 -8.53
CA GLY A 34 -0.73 12.67 -8.63
C GLY A 34 -0.57 14.18 -8.69
N GLY A 35 0.60 14.73 -8.35
CA GLY A 35 0.76 16.17 -8.16
C GLY A 35 0.35 16.60 -6.75
N PRO A 36 1.28 17.12 -5.94
CA PRO A 36 1.02 17.57 -4.58
C PRO A 36 -0.12 18.58 -4.47
N ASN A 37 -1.00 18.37 -3.49
CA ASN A 37 -2.02 19.33 -3.07
C ASN A 37 -2.43 19.05 -1.61
N LEU A 38 -3.36 19.83 -1.07
CA LEU A 38 -3.81 19.65 0.31
C LEU A 38 -4.54 18.32 0.51
N ASP A 39 -5.37 17.89 -0.42
CA ASP A 39 -6.16 16.64 -0.32
C ASP A 39 -5.26 15.41 -0.24
N THR A 40 -4.23 15.35 -1.09
CA THR A 40 -3.25 14.25 -1.14
C THR A 40 -2.36 14.25 0.10
N LEU A 41 -1.99 15.42 0.63
CA LEU A 41 -1.28 15.54 1.92
C LEU A 41 -2.16 15.07 3.09
N TRP A 42 -3.44 15.44 3.07
CA TRP A 42 -4.41 15.02 4.07
C TRP A 42 -4.63 13.51 4.03
N LEU A 43 -4.75 12.93 2.83
CA LEU A 43 -4.82 11.47 2.64
C LEU A 43 -3.58 10.74 3.14
N LEU A 44 -2.38 11.31 2.98
CA LEU A 44 -1.15 10.74 3.58
C LEU A 44 -1.22 10.70 5.10
N ALA A 45 -1.69 11.77 5.73
CA ALA A 45 -1.86 11.82 7.19
C ALA A 45 -2.92 10.82 7.67
N ILE A 46 -4.06 10.74 6.98
CA ILE A 46 -5.12 9.76 7.26
C ILE A 46 -4.58 8.33 7.08
N TRP A 47 -3.80 8.07 6.03
CA TRP A 47 -3.20 6.76 5.78
C TRP A 47 -2.25 6.33 6.90
N ALA A 48 -1.40 7.23 7.38
CA ALA A 48 -0.53 6.97 8.53
C ALA A 48 -1.34 6.63 9.80
N LEU A 49 -2.45 7.35 10.05
CA LEU A 49 -3.36 7.06 11.17
C LEU A 49 -4.08 5.72 11.00
N CYS A 50 -4.53 5.39 9.78
CA CYS A 50 -5.10 4.09 9.45
C CYS A 50 -4.13 2.96 9.77
N TYR A 51 -2.83 3.13 9.47
CA TYR A 51 -1.80 2.15 9.85
C TYR A 51 -1.70 1.99 11.39
N CYS A 52 -1.70 3.08 12.15
CA CYS A 52 -1.69 3.03 13.62
C CYS A 52 -2.93 2.33 14.20
N VAL A 53 -4.12 2.63 13.65
CA VAL A 53 -5.37 1.95 14.03
C VAL A 53 -5.29 0.48 13.68
N GLN A 54 -4.84 0.12 12.48
CA GLN A 54 -4.70 -1.28 12.05
C GLN A 54 -3.74 -2.05 12.95
N PHE A 55 -2.59 -1.46 13.29
CA PHE A 55 -1.59 -2.07 14.17
C PHE A 55 -2.16 -2.32 15.58
N SER A 56 -2.78 -1.30 16.18
CA SER A 56 -3.36 -1.41 17.53
C SER A 56 -4.58 -2.35 17.56
N ALA A 57 -5.46 -2.28 16.56
CA ALA A 57 -6.59 -3.18 16.39
C ALA A 57 -6.13 -4.63 16.23
N ALA A 58 -5.11 -4.89 15.41
CA ALA A 58 -4.58 -6.25 15.25
C ALA A 58 -4.13 -6.83 16.60
N HIS A 59 -3.40 -6.08 17.43
CA HIS A 59 -2.99 -6.53 18.77
C HIS A 59 -4.19 -6.80 19.69
N TRP A 60 -5.21 -5.95 19.63
CA TRP A 60 -6.43 -6.12 20.43
C TRP A 60 -7.25 -7.36 20.01
N PHE A 61 -7.41 -7.60 18.70
CA PHE A 61 -8.07 -8.80 18.15
C PHE A 61 -7.29 -10.08 18.50
N LYS A 62 -5.96 -10.06 18.36
CA LYS A 62 -5.09 -11.19 18.72
C LYS A 62 -5.22 -11.60 20.18
N ALA A 63 -5.46 -10.62 21.05
CA ALA A 63 -5.65 -10.79 22.48
C ALA A 63 -7.12 -11.04 22.87
N HIS A 64 -7.98 -11.39 21.90
CA HIS A 64 -9.42 -11.63 22.08
C HIS A 64 -10.10 -10.52 22.89
N PHE A 65 -9.85 -9.28 22.48
CA PHE A 65 -10.45 -8.07 23.05
C PHE A 65 -10.04 -7.73 24.49
N SER A 66 -8.88 -8.22 24.96
CA SER A 66 -8.34 -7.86 26.27
C SER A 66 -8.20 -6.35 26.49
N HIS A 67 -8.73 -5.85 27.61
CA HIS A 67 -8.67 -4.45 28.06
C HIS A 67 -7.26 -3.84 28.02
N ARG A 68 -6.22 -4.65 28.18
CA ARG A 68 -4.82 -4.20 28.08
C ARG A 68 -4.50 -3.48 26.77
N TYR A 69 -5.08 -3.87 25.63
CA TYR A 69 -4.74 -3.29 24.33
C TYR A 69 -5.75 -2.22 23.86
N LEU A 70 -6.76 -1.95 24.67
CA LEU A 70 -7.85 -1.03 24.34
C LEU A 70 -7.40 0.45 24.30
N PRO A 71 -6.57 0.97 25.23
CA PRO A 71 -6.18 2.39 25.23
C PRO A 71 -5.54 2.89 23.91
N PRO A 72 -4.51 2.24 23.34
CA PRO A 72 -3.94 2.70 22.07
C PRO A 72 -4.94 2.58 20.90
N MET A 73 -5.77 1.53 20.90
CA MET A 73 -6.80 1.34 19.87
C MET A 73 -7.83 2.46 19.89
N ILE A 74 -8.36 2.84 21.06
CA ILE A 74 -9.30 3.95 21.20
C ILE A 74 -8.62 5.27 20.81
N ALA A 75 -7.41 5.54 21.32
CA ALA A 75 -6.72 6.80 21.05
C ALA A 75 -6.49 7.03 19.56
N TYR A 76 -5.96 6.04 18.83
CA TYR A 76 -5.76 6.15 17.38
C TYR A 76 -7.08 6.20 16.62
N THR A 77 -8.12 5.48 17.06
CA THR A 77 -9.45 5.53 16.42
C THR A 77 -10.12 6.89 16.59
N VAL A 78 -9.99 7.51 17.76
CA VAL A 78 -10.47 8.88 18.00
C VAL A 78 -9.70 9.87 17.13
N ALA A 79 -8.38 9.79 17.09
CA ALA A 79 -7.55 10.65 16.23
C ALA A 79 -7.91 10.49 14.74
N LEU A 80 -8.10 9.25 14.27
CA LEU A 80 -8.53 8.97 12.91
C LEU A 80 -9.93 9.52 12.64
N THR A 81 -10.86 9.40 13.57
CA THR A 81 -12.21 9.99 13.41
C THR A 81 -12.15 11.51 13.35
N VAL A 82 -11.41 12.17 14.24
CA VAL A 82 -11.27 13.62 14.29
C VAL A 82 -10.66 14.20 13.00
N ILE A 83 -9.67 13.52 12.41
CA ILE A 83 -8.95 13.99 11.22
C ILE A 83 -9.59 13.48 9.92
N GLY A 84 -10.10 12.25 9.91
CA GLY A 84 -10.64 11.57 8.74
C GLY A 84 -12.11 11.87 8.46
N LEU A 85 -12.93 12.12 9.49
CA LEU A 85 -14.35 12.46 9.29
C LEU A 85 -14.54 13.78 8.51
N PRO A 86 -13.82 14.87 8.79
CA PRO A 86 -13.91 16.08 7.98
C PRO A 86 -13.52 15.86 6.52
N PHE A 87 -12.49 15.05 6.27
CA PHE A 87 -12.11 14.67 4.90
C PHE A 87 -13.24 13.89 4.22
N LEU A 88 -13.84 12.91 4.91
CA LEU A 88 -14.95 12.11 4.37
C LEU A 88 -16.19 12.95 4.04
N ILE A 89 -16.52 13.94 4.89
CA ILE A 89 -17.66 14.85 4.67
C ILE A 89 -17.42 15.74 3.45
N THR A 90 -16.20 16.25 3.29
CA THR A 90 -15.84 17.14 2.18
C THR A 90 -15.57 16.39 0.87
N HIS A 91 -15.20 15.11 0.96
CA HIS A 91 -14.77 14.26 -0.15
C HIS A 91 -15.45 12.89 -0.10
N THR A 92 -16.78 12.86 -0.26
CA THR A 92 -17.56 11.61 -0.19
C THR A 92 -17.12 10.56 -1.21
N GLY A 93 -16.52 10.98 -2.33
CA GLY A 93 -15.99 10.13 -3.38
C GLY A 93 -14.97 9.08 -2.91
N ILE A 94 -14.27 9.31 -1.79
CA ILE A 94 -13.34 8.32 -1.22
C ILE A 94 -14.05 6.99 -0.87
N LEU A 95 -15.36 7.02 -0.61
CA LEU A 95 -16.17 5.84 -0.29
C LEU A 95 -16.21 4.79 -1.40
N ARG A 96 -15.86 5.15 -2.65
CA ARG A 96 -15.77 4.18 -3.75
C ARG A 96 -14.78 3.05 -3.48
N TRP A 97 -13.76 3.32 -2.65
CA TRP A 97 -12.74 2.37 -2.23
C TRP A 97 -13.11 1.60 -0.98
N ALA A 98 -14.20 1.98 -0.28
CA ALA A 98 -14.62 1.35 0.96
C ALA A 98 -14.89 -0.15 0.82
N PRO A 99 -15.58 -0.68 -0.23
CA PRO A 99 -15.80 -2.11 -0.36
C PRO A 99 -14.48 -2.92 -0.39
N LEU A 100 -13.48 -2.42 -1.13
CA LEU A 100 -12.16 -3.05 -1.19
C LEU A 100 -11.47 -3.04 0.18
N TYR A 101 -11.40 -1.88 0.83
CA TYR A 101 -10.72 -1.78 2.13
C TYR A 101 -11.46 -2.50 3.25
N ILE A 102 -12.79 -2.61 3.23
CA ILE A 102 -13.56 -3.42 4.18
C ILE A 102 -13.13 -4.89 4.08
N VAL A 103 -13.04 -5.44 2.86
CA VAL A 103 -12.60 -6.82 2.64
C VAL A 103 -11.15 -7.00 3.12
N LEU A 104 -10.25 -6.08 2.77
CA LEU A 104 -8.84 -6.16 3.17
C LEU A 104 -8.66 -6.05 4.70
N VAL A 105 -9.38 -5.15 5.36
CA VAL A 105 -9.36 -5.01 6.82
C VAL A 105 -9.94 -6.25 7.49
N ALA A 106 -11.06 -6.79 7.00
CA ALA A 106 -11.66 -8.01 7.52
C ALA A 106 -10.70 -9.21 7.41
N LEU A 107 -10.06 -9.41 6.25
CA LEU A 107 -9.06 -10.45 6.06
C LEU A 107 -7.84 -10.24 6.96
N SER A 108 -7.37 -9.00 7.11
CA SER A 108 -6.24 -8.67 7.98
C SER A 108 -6.57 -8.94 9.46
N MET A 109 -7.77 -8.56 9.93
CA MET A 109 -8.25 -8.86 11.28
C MET A 109 -8.44 -10.36 11.49
N LEU A 110 -8.99 -11.08 10.51
CA LEU A 110 -9.08 -12.55 10.54
C LEU A 110 -7.69 -13.18 10.65
N SER A 111 -6.70 -12.65 9.94
CA SER A 111 -5.31 -13.10 10.04
C SER A 111 -4.74 -12.90 11.44
N SER A 112 -5.10 -11.79 12.09
CA SER A 112 -4.70 -11.47 13.46
C SER A 112 -5.37 -12.39 14.49
N TRP A 113 -6.67 -12.59 14.36
CA TRP A 113 -7.46 -13.47 15.21
C TRP A 113 -6.94 -14.90 15.17
N LEU A 114 -6.64 -15.41 13.97
CA LEU A 114 -6.06 -16.73 13.76
C LEU A 114 -4.56 -16.80 14.12
N ARG A 115 -3.96 -15.69 14.57
CA ARG A 115 -2.52 -15.53 14.87
C ARG A 115 -1.61 -15.89 13.68
N LYS A 116 -2.14 -15.71 12.46
CA LYS A 116 -1.50 -15.97 11.16
C LYS A 116 -1.11 -14.68 10.43
N GLU A 117 -0.93 -13.56 11.13
CA GLU A 117 -0.41 -12.27 10.61
C GLU A 117 0.87 -12.45 9.77
N ARG A 118 1.64 -13.50 10.08
CA ARG A 118 2.95 -13.82 9.51
C ARG A 118 2.87 -14.74 8.30
N SER A 119 1.67 -15.10 7.86
CA SER A 119 1.40 -15.95 6.70
C SER A 119 1.62 -15.20 5.38
N LEU A 120 1.76 -15.93 4.27
CA LEU A 120 1.91 -15.31 2.95
C LEU A 120 0.65 -14.53 2.55
N TRP A 121 -0.54 -15.07 2.81
CA TRP A 121 -1.80 -14.40 2.50
C TRP A 121 -2.02 -13.15 3.38
N GLY A 122 -1.68 -13.22 4.68
CA GLY A 122 -1.77 -12.06 5.56
C GLY A 122 -0.86 -10.92 5.10
N ASN A 123 0.38 -11.24 4.72
CA ASN A 123 1.29 -10.26 4.13
C ASN A 123 0.79 -9.74 2.77
N ALA A 124 0.20 -10.60 1.93
CA ALA A 124 -0.37 -10.18 0.64
C ALA A 124 -1.48 -9.15 0.82
N VAL A 125 -2.39 -9.36 1.79
CA VAL A 125 -3.46 -8.42 2.12
C VAL A 125 -2.90 -7.04 2.49
N SER A 126 -1.87 -6.99 3.35
CA SER A 126 -1.22 -5.73 3.72
C SER A 126 -0.51 -5.05 2.54
N VAL A 127 0.17 -5.83 1.69
CA VAL A 127 0.85 -5.30 0.49
C VAL A 127 -0.16 -4.74 -0.51
N ILE A 128 -1.28 -5.43 -0.73
CA ILE A 128 -2.36 -4.97 -1.60
C ILE A 128 -2.97 -3.67 -1.05
N ALA A 129 -3.27 -3.63 0.26
CA ALA A 129 -3.82 -2.45 0.90
C ALA A 129 -2.90 -1.23 0.78
N ALA A 130 -1.60 -1.41 1.04
CA ALA A 130 -0.61 -0.36 0.92
C ALA A 130 -0.40 0.09 -0.52
N SER A 131 -0.25 -0.85 -1.46
CA SER A 131 0.03 -0.53 -2.86
C SER A 131 -1.15 0.14 -3.55
N THR A 132 -2.39 -0.21 -3.18
CA THR A 132 -3.61 0.41 -3.73
C THR A 132 -3.69 1.90 -3.37
N MET A 133 -3.09 2.33 -2.25
CA MET A 133 -3.07 3.75 -1.91
C MET A 133 -2.33 4.62 -2.92
N ALA A 134 -1.42 4.07 -3.73
CA ALA A 134 -0.83 4.83 -4.82
C ALA A 134 -1.91 5.31 -5.80
N THR A 135 -2.78 4.42 -6.28
CA THR A 135 -3.90 4.78 -7.16
C THR A 135 -4.89 5.72 -6.48
N VAL A 136 -5.25 5.44 -5.21
CA VAL A 136 -6.19 6.27 -4.45
C VAL A 136 -5.66 7.71 -4.40
N ILE A 137 -4.44 7.92 -3.93
CA ILE A 137 -3.89 9.28 -3.77
C ILE A 137 -3.67 9.96 -5.11
N THR A 138 -3.19 9.24 -6.14
CA THR A 138 -3.05 9.81 -7.49
C THR A 138 -4.38 10.31 -8.04
N SER A 139 -5.50 9.65 -7.74
CA SER A 139 -6.82 10.09 -8.21
C SER A 139 -7.28 11.43 -7.62
N PHE A 140 -6.79 11.80 -6.43
CA PHE A 140 -7.08 13.09 -5.77
C PHE A 140 -6.03 14.17 -6.08
N GLY A 141 -5.04 13.87 -6.91
CA GLY A 141 -3.93 14.76 -7.21
C GLY A 141 -4.26 15.89 -8.20
N SER A 142 -3.45 16.95 -8.19
CA SER A 142 -3.62 18.11 -9.07
C SER A 142 -3.25 17.83 -10.54
N ALA A 143 -2.37 16.85 -10.78
CA ALA A 143 -1.90 16.41 -12.09
C ALA A 143 -2.85 15.41 -12.78
N ALA A 144 -4.05 15.18 -12.22
CA ALA A 144 -5.12 14.46 -12.90
C ALA A 144 -5.56 15.23 -14.16
N LYS A 145 -4.80 15.06 -15.25
CA LYS A 145 -5.18 15.50 -16.59
C LYS A 145 -6.32 14.60 -17.01
N THR A 146 -7.48 15.20 -17.28
CA THR A 146 -8.69 14.50 -17.69
C THR A 146 -8.39 13.64 -18.91
N ALA A 147 -8.21 12.33 -18.72
CA ALA A 147 -8.31 11.37 -19.82
C ALA A 147 -9.74 11.54 -20.36
N CYS A 148 -9.86 11.88 -21.65
CA CYS A 148 -11.15 12.20 -22.25
C CYS A 148 -12.14 11.08 -21.92
N ALA A 149 -13.27 11.43 -21.29
CA ALA A 149 -14.37 10.50 -21.14
C ALA A 149 -14.74 10.05 -22.56
N ILE A 150 -14.57 8.77 -22.88
CA ILE A 150 -14.99 8.23 -24.19
C ILE A 150 -16.52 8.21 -24.16
N PRO A 151 -17.24 9.10 -24.89
CA PRO A 151 -18.67 8.95 -25.04
C PRO A 151 -18.92 7.84 -26.06
N LEU A 152 -20.08 7.16 -25.98
CA LEU A 152 -20.52 6.23 -27.03
C LEU A 152 -20.70 6.93 -28.40
N ASN A 153 -20.71 8.27 -28.42
CA ASN A 153 -21.08 9.09 -29.56
C ASN A 153 -19.89 10.00 -29.90
N ALA A 154 -19.27 9.79 -31.06
CA ALA A 154 -18.10 10.56 -31.53
C ALA A 154 -18.36 12.08 -31.66
N ALA A 155 -19.61 12.53 -31.58
CA ALA A 155 -20.00 13.93 -31.77
C ALA A 155 -19.79 14.84 -30.53
N GLN A 156 -19.49 14.31 -29.35
CA GLN A 156 -19.32 15.09 -28.10
C GLN A 156 -18.04 14.74 -27.33
N ALA A 157 -17.00 14.26 -28.02
CA ALA A 157 -15.67 14.13 -27.44
C ALA A 157 -15.04 15.54 -27.28
N SER A 158 -15.52 16.32 -26.32
CA SER A 158 -14.88 17.57 -25.94
C SER A 158 -13.71 17.25 -25.00
N CYS A 159 -12.51 17.10 -25.57
CA CYS A 159 -11.26 17.14 -24.81
C CYS A 159 -10.96 18.60 -24.42
N GLY A 160 -11.79 19.11 -23.52
CA GLY A 160 -11.74 20.45 -22.94
C GLY A 160 -12.56 20.52 -21.65
N ALA A 161 -12.76 19.38 -20.98
CA ALA A 161 -13.53 19.30 -19.76
C ALA A 161 -12.85 20.14 -18.68
N ASP A 162 -13.62 21.08 -18.13
CA ASP A 162 -13.26 21.89 -16.97
C ASP A 162 -12.64 20.98 -15.90
N THR A 163 -11.34 21.15 -15.66
CA THR A 163 -10.59 20.25 -14.77
C THR A 163 -11.20 20.23 -13.38
N ASP A 164 -11.91 21.29 -13.00
CA ASP A 164 -12.63 21.39 -11.75
C ASP A 164 -13.91 20.54 -11.72
N ALA A 165 -14.64 20.43 -12.83
CA ALA A 165 -15.80 19.56 -12.93
C ALA A 165 -15.41 18.07 -12.84
N ALA A 166 -14.32 17.68 -13.52
CA ALA A 166 -13.79 16.31 -13.43
C ALA A 166 -13.30 15.98 -12.01
N ARG A 167 -12.59 16.92 -11.36
CA ARG A 167 -12.21 16.78 -9.94
C ARG A 167 -13.44 16.68 -9.04
N ALA A 168 -14.48 17.50 -9.26
CA ALA A 168 -15.70 17.44 -8.46
C ALA A 168 -16.40 16.08 -8.56
N MET A 169 -16.43 15.45 -9.74
CA MET A 169 -16.94 14.07 -9.90
C MET A 169 -16.08 13.04 -9.16
N ILE A 170 -14.76 13.20 -9.16
CA ILE A 170 -13.87 12.33 -8.39
C ILE A 170 -14.01 12.56 -6.87
N ARG A 171 -14.33 13.77 -6.42
CA ARG A 171 -14.45 14.08 -5.00
C ARG A 171 -15.81 13.72 -4.39
N ASN A 172 -16.85 13.56 -5.21
CA ASN A 172 -18.20 13.27 -4.74
C ASN A 172 -18.67 11.87 -5.15
N MET A 173 -19.49 11.22 -4.32
CA MET A 173 -20.21 10.01 -4.73
C MET A 173 -21.41 10.33 -5.61
N PRO A 174 -21.81 9.42 -6.52
CA PRO A 174 -23.05 9.56 -7.26
C PRO A 174 -24.25 9.47 -6.30
N GLY A 175 -25.39 10.03 -6.73
CA GLY A 175 -26.64 9.89 -5.98
C GLY A 175 -27.09 8.43 -5.84
N PHE A 176 -27.94 8.15 -4.85
CA PHE A 176 -28.41 6.79 -4.55
C PHE A 176 -29.05 6.07 -5.75
N SER A 177 -29.65 6.79 -6.70
CA SER A 177 -30.23 6.21 -7.91
C SER A 177 -29.19 5.60 -8.85
N GLN A 178 -27.96 6.12 -8.87
CA GLN A 178 -26.87 5.71 -9.77
C GLN A 178 -25.76 4.95 -9.05
N ILE A 179 -25.94 4.62 -7.77
CA ILE A 179 -24.88 4.04 -6.94
C ILE A 179 -24.42 2.66 -7.42
N PHE A 180 -25.28 1.92 -8.12
CA PHE A 180 -24.94 0.62 -8.70
C PHE A 180 -24.49 0.71 -10.17
N GLU A 181 -24.48 1.90 -10.76
CA GLU A 181 -23.98 2.10 -12.13
C GLU A 181 -22.45 2.16 -12.12
N PRO A 182 -21.74 1.23 -12.80
CA PRO A 182 -20.28 1.16 -12.71
C PRO A 182 -19.57 2.44 -13.16
N ARG A 183 -20.12 3.13 -14.16
CA ARG A 183 -19.56 4.40 -14.70
C ARG A 183 -19.80 5.59 -13.78
N ALA A 184 -20.87 5.57 -12.99
CA ALA A 184 -21.15 6.60 -12.00
C ALA A 184 -20.31 6.38 -10.73
N TRP A 185 -20.11 5.12 -10.34
CA TRP A 185 -19.23 4.76 -9.22
C TRP A 185 -17.74 5.01 -9.54
N TRP A 186 -17.32 4.72 -10.78
CA TRP A 186 -15.96 4.96 -11.28
C TRP A 186 -15.96 5.99 -12.42
N PRO A 187 -16.07 7.30 -12.10
CA PRO A 187 -16.01 8.35 -13.11
C PRO A 187 -14.65 8.38 -13.81
N ALA A 188 -14.60 8.92 -15.03
CA ALA A 188 -13.35 9.06 -15.78
C ALA A 188 -12.29 9.80 -14.93
N GLY A 189 -11.09 9.23 -14.83
CA GLY A 189 -10.00 9.76 -13.99
C GLY A 189 -9.97 9.25 -12.55
N SER A 190 -10.99 8.51 -12.07
CA SER A 190 -10.96 7.87 -10.75
C SER A 190 -9.91 6.76 -10.62
N LEU A 191 -9.50 6.20 -11.76
CA LEU A 191 -8.48 5.17 -11.90
C LEU A 191 -7.38 5.66 -12.84
N PRO A 192 -6.51 6.59 -12.39
CA PRO A 192 -5.45 7.13 -13.22
C PRO A 192 -4.45 6.03 -13.59
N MET A 193 -4.12 5.91 -14.89
CA MET A 193 -3.23 4.86 -15.40
C MET A 193 -1.88 4.85 -14.67
N ASN A 194 -1.28 6.02 -14.44
CA ASN A 194 -0.02 6.15 -13.71
C ASN A 194 -0.13 5.64 -12.26
N GLY A 195 -1.27 5.88 -11.60
CA GLY A 195 -1.56 5.36 -10.27
C GLY A 195 -1.70 3.83 -10.28
N LEU A 196 -2.40 3.27 -11.26
CA LEU A 196 -2.55 1.82 -11.43
C LEU A 196 -1.22 1.12 -11.69
N ILE A 197 -0.38 1.68 -12.57
CA ILE A 197 0.97 1.19 -12.84
C ILE A 197 1.80 1.20 -11.55
N ALA A 198 1.80 2.32 -10.81
CA ALA A 198 2.50 2.41 -9.53
C ALA A 198 1.98 1.36 -8.51
N THR A 199 0.65 1.22 -8.39
CA THR A 199 0.04 0.19 -7.52
C THR A 199 0.51 -1.22 -7.89
N ALA A 200 0.52 -1.58 -9.17
CA ALA A 200 0.98 -2.89 -9.62
C ALA A 200 2.47 -3.11 -9.32
N LEU A 201 3.32 -2.12 -9.61
CA LEU A 201 4.76 -2.19 -9.36
C LEU A 201 5.06 -2.33 -7.86
N PHE A 202 4.47 -1.48 -7.00
CA PHE A 202 4.65 -1.58 -5.55
C PHE A 202 4.16 -2.92 -5.01
N ALA A 203 3.03 -3.44 -5.49
CA ALA A 203 2.50 -4.72 -5.02
C ALA A 203 3.47 -5.86 -5.34
N LEU A 204 3.97 -5.91 -6.57
CA LEU A 204 4.90 -6.94 -7.05
C LEU A 204 6.24 -6.90 -6.28
N ILE A 205 6.78 -5.71 -6.07
CA ILE A 205 8.08 -5.51 -5.41
C ILE A 205 7.99 -5.79 -3.92
N GLN A 206 6.99 -5.22 -3.23
CA GLN A 206 6.85 -5.42 -1.79
C GLN A 206 6.54 -6.88 -1.45
N TYR A 207 5.76 -7.57 -2.28
CA TYR A 207 5.55 -9.00 -2.09
C TYR A 207 6.84 -9.81 -2.31
N GLY A 208 7.67 -9.43 -3.28
CA GLY A 208 9.02 -9.98 -3.44
C GLY A 208 9.89 -9.79 -2.18
N SER A 209 9.86 -8.61 -1.57
CA SER A 209 10.51 -8.35 -0.28
C SER A 209 9.97 -9.21 0.86
N VAL A 210 8.65 -9.44 0.92
CA VAL A 210 8.04 -10.34 1.91
C VAL A 210 8.63 -11.75 1.82
N LEU A 211 8.81 -12.28 0.61
CA LEU A 211 9.41 -13.60 0.40
C LEU A 211 10.84 -13.64 0.95
N VAL A 212 11.60 -12.57 0.77
CA VAL A 212 13.01 -12.54 1.18
C VAL A 212 13.18 -12.33 2.67
N VAL A 213 12.36 -11.47 3.27
CA VAL A 213 12.30 -11.35 4.74
C VAL A 213 11.95 -12.69 5.37
N LYS A 214 11.02 -13.45 4.75
CA LYS A 214 10.70 -14.82 5.19
C LYS A 214 11.89 -15.77 5.05
N THR A 215 12.61 -15.78 3.93
CA THR A 215 13.82 -16.62 3.76
C THR A 215 14.91 -16.27 4.75
N MET A 216 14.99 -15.02 5.20
CA MET A 216 16.05 -14.55 6.08
C MET A 216 15.74 -14.66 7.57
N ILE A 217 14.48 -14.56 7.98
CA ILE A 217 14.12 -14.50 9.42
C ILE A 217 13.43 -15.78 9.89
N ARG A 218 12.22 -16.07 9.39
CA ARG A 218 11.34 -17.09 9.99
C ARG A 218 11.44 -18.45 9.31
N GLU A 219 11.66 -18.45 8.01
CA GLU A 219 11.73 -19.65 7.16
C GLU A 219 13.17 -19.92 6.71
N ARG A 220 14.13 -19.50 7.54
CA ARG A 220 15.56 -19.61 7.27
C ARG A 220 15.96 -21.08 7.08
N GLY A 221 16.68 -21.36 6.01
CA GLY A 221 17.14 -22.71 5.65
C GLY A 221 16.15 -23.53 4.82
N LYS A 222 14.88 -23.09 4.67
CA LYS A 222 13.90 -23.80 3.82
C LYS A 222 14.12 -23.50 2.34
N ARG A 223 14.52 -24.52 1.57
CA ARG A 223 14.79 -24.40 0.13
C ARG A 223 13.59 -23.92 -0.67
N SER A 224 12.37 -24.32 -0.29
CA SER A 224 11.13 -23.91 -0.97
C SER A 224 10.93 -22.38 -0.96
N TYR A 225 11.20 -21.72 0.17
CA TYR A 225 11.09 -20.27 0.27
C TYR A 225 12.19 -19.54 -0.51
N VAL A 226 13.40 -20.09 -0.55
CA VAL A 226 14.50 -19.53 -1.36
C VAL A 226 14.17 -19.65 -2.85
N ALA A 227 13.71 -20.82 -3.28
CA ALA A 227 13.28 -21.04 -4.66
C ALA A 227 12.10 -20.12 -5.03
N ALA A 228 11.07 -20.03 -4.19
CA ALA A 228 9.94 -19.13 -4.43
C ALA A 228 10.38 -17.67 -4.55
N SER A 229 11.29 -17.22 -3.68
CA SER A 229 11.89 -15.89 -3.77
C SER A 229 12.63 -15.69 -5.09
N TRP A 230 13.53 -16.59 -5.46
CA TRP A 230 14.30 -16.46 -6.70
C TRP A 230 13.40 -16.49 -7.94
N VAL A 231 12.46 -17.43 -8.03
CA VAL A 231 11.48 -17.51 -9.13
C VAL A 231 10.69 -16.21 -9.24
N TRP A 232 10.22 -15.65 -8.12
CA TRP A 232 9.52 -14.37 -8.12
C TRP A 232 10.38 -13.25 -8.71
N HIS A 233 11.64 -13.11 -8.28
CA HIS A 233 12.51 -12.04 -8.78
C HIS A 233 12.96 -12.28 -10.24
N VAL A 234 13.10 -13.54 -10.68
CA VAL A 234 13.42 -13.87 -12.09
C VAL A 234 12.26 -13.42 -12.96
N MET A 235 11.04 -13.76 -12.53
CA MET A 235 9.82 -13.34 -13.19
C MET A 235 9.72 -11.81 -13.26
N LEU A 236 10.07 -11.07 -12.19
CA LEU A 236 10.09 -9.60 -12.24
C LEU A 236 11.08 -9.06 -13.28
N VAL A 237 12.30 -9.61 -13.38
CA VAL A 237 13.27 -9.21 -14.41
C VAL A 237 12.75 -9.52 -15.81
N ALA A 238 12.16 -10.69 -16.01
CA ALA A 238 11.59 -11.07 -17.30
C ALA A 238 10.44 -10.13 -17.71
N LEU A 239 9.54 -9.79 -16.77
CA LEU A 239 8.45 -8.87 -17.02
C LEU A 239 8.94 -7.47 -17.39
N THR A 240 9.97 -6.93 -16.73
CA THR A 240 10.46 -5.57 -17.03
C THR A 240 11.17 -5.50 -18.39
N ILE A 241 11.79 -6.58 -18.83
CA ILE A 241 12.35 -6.70 -20.18
C ILE A 241 11.21 -6.73 -21.21
N VAL A 242 10.24 -7.64 -21.04
CA VAL A 242 9.16 -7.82 -22.02
C VAL A 242 8.23 -6.61 -22.13
N ALA A 243 7.91 -5.95 -21.01
CA ALA A 243 6.85 -4.93 -20.95
C ALA A 243 7.22 -3.55 -21.53
N GLY A 244 8.46 -3.33 -21.96
CA GLY A 244 8.83 -2.05 -22.60
C GLY A 244 10.25 -1.57 -22.37
N HIS A 245 11.14 -2.41 -21.81
CA HIS A 245 12.56 -2.11 -21.66
C HIS A 245 12.88 -0.79 -20.91
N ASN A 246 12.00 -0.36 -20.00
CA ASN A 246 12.24 0.85 -19.22
C ASN A 246 13.50 0.65 -18.35
N PRO A 247 14.56 1.45 -18.54
CA PRO A 247 15.86 1.22 -17.91
C PRO A 247 15.80 1.29 -16.38
N PHE A 248 14.91 2.11 -15.81
CA PHE A 248 14.73 2.22 -14.37
C PHE A 248 14.11 0.94 -13.78
N LEU A 249 13.09 0.38 -14.45
CA LEU A 249 12.45 -0.87 -14.00
C LEU A 249 13.38 -2.08 -14.15
N ILE A 250 14.14 -2.16 -15.25
CA ILE A 250 15.15 -3.20 -15.44
C ILE A 250 16.20 -3.11 -14.32
N THR A 251 16.81 -1.92 -14.14
CA THR A 251 17.85 -1.70 -13.13
C THR A 251 17.36 -2.10 -11.73
N MET A 252 16.18 -1.62 -11.34
CA MET A 252 15.56 -1.98 -10.08
C MET A 252 15.35 -3.49 -9.95
N SER A 253 14.74 -4.15 -10.94
CA SER A 253 14.46 -5.59 -10.90
C SER A 253 15.73 -6.44 -10.77
N VAL A 254 16.81 -6.06 -11.46
CA VAL A 254 18.13 -6.70 -11.36
C VAL A 254 18.74 -6.49 -9.98
N LEU A 255 18.66 -5.28 -9.41
CA LEU A 255 19.15 -5.02 -8.05
C LEU A 255 18.38 -5.83 -7.00
N LEU A 256 17.05 -5.92 -7.12
CA LEU A 256 16.21 -6.72 -6.22
C LEU A 256 16.53 -8.21 -6.33
N MET A 257 16.77 -8.70 -7.55
CA MET A 257 17.25 -10.06 -7.80
C MET A 257 18.61 -10.31 -7.14
N ALA A 258 19.59 -9.45 -7.39
CA ALA A 258 20.92 -9.56 -6.80
C ALA A 258 20.83 -9.63 -5.27
N ARG A 259 19.99 -8.80 -4.65
CA ARG A 259 19.71 -8.84 -3.21
C ARG A 259 19.02 -10.13 -2.77
N ALA A 260 18.11 -10.68 -3.57
CA ALA A 260 17.41 -11.95 -3.28
C ALA A 260 18.35 -13.16 -3.28
N ILE A 261 19.45 -13.10 -4.02
CA ILE A 261 20.48 -14.15 -4.07
C ILE A 261 21.55 -13.90 -3.00
N ALA A 262 22.08 -12.68 -2.91
CA ALA A 262 23.20 -12.34 -2.05
C ALA A 262 22.90 -12.57 -0.56
N LEU A 263 21.71 -12.18 -0.08
CA LEU A 263 21.36 -12.30 1.34
C LEU A 263 21.29 -13.77 1.80
N PRO A 264 20.51 -14.67 1.16
CA PRO A 264 20.49 -16.09 1.55
C PRO A 264 21.84 -16.79 1.39
N VAL A 265 22.62 -16.47 0.35
CA VAL A 265 23.93 -17.07 0.12
C VAL A 265 24.92 -16.65 1.20
N ALA A 266 25.03 -15.36 1.51
CA ALA A 266 25.89 -14.87 2.57
C ALA A 266 25.46 -15.39 3.95
N ALA A 267 24.16 -15.58 4.18
CA ALA A 267 23.63 -16.18 5.40
C ALA A 267 23.99 -17.66 5.60
N ARG A 268 24.50 -18.35 4.58
CA ARG A 268 25.06 -19.71 4.73
C ARG A 268 26.39 -19.71 5.48
N TYR A 269 27.14 -18.61 5.38
CA TYR A 269 28.49 -18.50 5.94
C TYR A 269 28.55 -17.57 7.16
N ARG A 270 27.57 -16.69 7.36
CA ARG A 270 27.52 -15.76 8.50
C ARG A 270 26.12 -15.64 9.07
N THR A 271 26.01 -15.60 10.40
CA THR A 271 24.74 -15.35 11.09
C THR A 271 24.32 -13.89 10.92
N MET A 272 23.28 -13.62 10.12
CA MET A 272 22.75 -12.27 9.96
C MET A 272 21.67 -11.95 11.02
N LYS A 273 21.84 -10.82 11.70
CA LYS A 273 20.82 -10.28 12.62
C LYS A 273 19.61 -9.77 11.82
N PRO A 274 18.37 -9.92 12.31
CA PRO A 274 17.17 -9.44 11.62
C PRO A 274 17.20 -7.96 11.23
N VAL A 275 17.88 -7.12 12.02
CA VAL A 275 18.04 -5.68 11.75
C VAL A 275 18.77 -5.43 10.43
N VAL A 276 19.78 -6.24 10.10
CA VAL A 276 20.54 -6.09 8.84
C VAL A 276 19.61 -6.30 7.65
N THR A 277 18.82 -7.39 7.68
CA THR A 277 17.80 -7.64 6.66
C THR A 277 16.81 -6.47 6.58
N GLY A 278 16.30 -6.00 7.72
CA GLY A 278 15.36 -4.87 7.74
C GLY A 278 15.93 -3.58 7.11
N ILE A 279 17.19 -3.25 7.38
CA ILE A 279 17.87 -2.10 6.78
C ILE A 279 18.06 -2.29 5.27
N THR A 280 18.53 -3.47 4.85
CA THR A 280 18.71 -3.77 3.42
C THR A 280 17.38 -3.69 2.65
N GLU A 281 16.28 -4.18 3.23
CA GLU A 281 14.94 -4.04 2.64
C GLU A 281 14.48 -2.59 2.56
N ALA A 282 14.78 -1.77 3.57
CA ALA A 282 14.43 -0.35 3.53
C ALA A 282 15.15 0.38 2.40
N PHE A 283 16.46 0.15 2.23
CA PHE A 283 17.22 0.69 1.10
C PHE A 283 16.72 0.18 -0.26
N ALA A 284 16.46 -1.12 -0.38
CA ALA A 284 15.90 -1.70 -1.60
C ALA A 284 14.54 -1.08 -1.95
N SER A 285 13.70 -0.84 -0.95
CA SER A 285 12.38 -0.20 -1.13
C SER A 285 12.51 1.27 -1.53
N LEU A 286 13.48 2.01 -1.00
CA LEU A 286 13.76 3.40 -1.39
C LEU A 286 14.29 3.52 -2.83
N ILE A 287 15.18 2.62 -3.23
CA ILE A 287 15.66 2.56 -4.63
C ILE A 287 14.49 2.22 -5.56
N ALA A 288 13.69 1.21 -5.20
CA ALA A 288 12.51 0.84 -5.96
C ALA A 288 11.52 2.00 -6.09
N PHE A 289 11.28 2.74 -5.01
CA PHE A 289 10.46 3.95 -5.03
C PHE A 289 10.98 4.97 -6.05
N GLY A 290 12.27 5.28 -6.03
CA GLY A 290 12.87 6.21 -7.00
C GLY A 290 12.76 5.72 -8.45
N CYS A 291 13.01 4.43 -8.69
CA CYS A 291 12.88 3.83 -10.03
C CYS A 291 11.44 3.80 -10.53
N ILE A 292 10.45 3.52 -9.67
CA ILE A 292 9.03 3.58 -10.02
C ILE A 292 8.64 5.00 -10.38
N LEU A 293 9.05 6.00 -9.59
CA LEU A 293 8.76 7.40 -9.91
C LEU A 293 9.37 7.81 -11.25
N ALA A 294 10.64 7.48 -11.48
CA ALA A 294 11.30 7.78 -12.75
C ALA A 294 10.60 7.08 -13.93
N ALA A 295 10.20 5.81 -13.77
CA ALA A 295 9.53 5.06 -14.82
C ALA A 295 8.10 5.54 -15.14
N VAL A 296 7.41 6.15 -14.18
CA VAL A 296 6.03 6.63 -14.34
C VAL A 296 5.99 8.10 -14.79
N LEU A 297 7.00 8.90 -14.44
CA LEU A 297 7.03 10.35 -14.70
C LEU A 297 7.86 10.76 -15.92
N MET A 298 8.79 9.92 -16.40
CA MET A 298 9.65 10.15 -17.57
C MET A 298 9.16 9.33 -18.75
#